data_AF-M4VG89-F1
#
_entry.id   AF-M4VG89-F1
#
_cell.length_a   1.000
_cell.length_b   1.000
_cell.length_c   1.000
_cell.angle_alpha   90.00
_cell.angle_beta   90.00
_cell.angle_gamma   90.00
#
_symmetry.space_group_name_H-M   'P 1'
#
loop_
_entity.id
_entity.type
_entity.pdbx_description
1 polymer ?
#
loop_
_entity_poly.entity_id
_entity_poly.type
_entity_poly.pdbx_seq_one_letter_code
_entity_poly.pdbx_strand_id
1 'polypeptide(L)'
;MQWRNTSENYGVVAKSFHWVIALLVIGLLGVGLYMESLDPSPLMFKLSFWHKSFGIAVLALVVLRVLWRVTNTHPHSLPTHAGWEKVLAKVTHGLLYLALFAMPLSGWIMSSAKGFSVNVFGWFTLPDLVGESDQIASIARAVHGYAGYTLIVLIGLHFAGAIKHHVIDKDSTLRRMLPQVTMMVAVVLALMIAPAAASDATAWTLQKDQSTIAIEGTQMGAPFKGGFKSFDGVIHFDADHLAASKADITIDIASFDSASKDRDGSVQGAEWFDSKTYPQAKFVTDKFEAGTDPNSFIAHGTLTIRDKTVPVQLPFTLVIDENGTATANGSVTINRIDYGVGAGQWSNPKDVGTDVKVTIHIVATK
;
A
#
# COMPACT_ATOMS: atom_id res chain seq x y z
N MET A 1 34.96 1.87 18.06
CA MET A 1 33.68 2.57 18.34
C MET A 1 33.10 2.08 19.65
N GLN A 2 32.60 2.98 20.50
CA GLN A 2 31.98 2.62 21.78
C GLN A 2 30.49 2.29 21.56
N TRP A 3 30.15 1.00 21.47
CA TRP A 3 28.80 0.55 21.14
C TRP A 3 27.78 0.83 22.26
N ARG A 4 28.14 0.53 23.51
CA ARG A 4 27.30 0.71 24.71
C ARG A 4 27.57 2.03 25.42
N ASN A 5 26.65 2.45 26.29
CA ASN A 5 26.84 3.65 27.10
C ASN A 5 27.88 3.40 28.20
N THR A 6 28.44 4.48 28.73
CA THR A 6 29.17 4.53 30.00
C THR A 6 28.44 5.47 30.96
N SER A 7 28.91 5.61 32.20
CA SER A 7 28.42 6.64 33.12
C SER A 7 28.58 8.05 32.56
N GLU A 8 29.55 8.26 31.68
CA GLU A 8 29.88 9.57 31.13
C GLU A 8 29.42 9.77 29.69
N ASN A 9 29.21 8.75 28.86
CA ASN A 9 28.93 8.96 27.44
C ASN A 9 27.87 8.01 26.87
N TYR A 10 27.06 8.51 25.95
CA TYR A 10 26.18 7.65 25.14
C TYR A 10 27.01 6.87 24.12
N GLY A 11 26.70 5.58 24.04
CA GLY A 11 27.21 4.70 23.02
C GLY A 11 26.59 4.98 21.65
N VAL A 12 27.22 4.39 20.64
CA VAL A 12 26.87 4.56 19.23
C VAL A 12 25.43 4.11 18.92
N VAL A 13 24.97 3.02 19.54
CA VAL A 13 23.60 2.51 19.36
C VAL A 13 22.55 3.50 19.87
N ALA A 14 22.76 4.07 21.07
CA ALA A 14 21.82 5.03 21.66
C ALA A 14 21.74 6.34 20.85
N LYS A 15 22.88 6.81 20.35
CA LYS A 15 22.98 7.98 19.45
C LYS A 15 22.25 7.72 18.14
N SER A 16 22.43 6.56 17.52
CA SER A 16 21.75 6.24 16.27
C SER A 16 20.24 6.15 16.44
N PHE A 17 19.73 5.46 17.47
CA PHE A 17 18.29 5.51 17.77
C PHE A 17 17.80 6.95 17.90
N HIS A 18 18.58 7.84 18.53
CA HIS A 18 18.14 9.22 18.77
C HIS A 18 17.96 9.98 17.47
N TRP A 19 19.00 10.01 16.64
CA TRP A 19 18.98 10.81 15.42
C TRP A 19 18.08 10.24 14.35
N VAL A 20 18.00 8.92 14.21
CA VAL A 20 17.08 8.28 13.26
C VAL A 20 15.64 8.58 13.62
N ILE A 21 15.26 8.39 14.89
CA ILE A 21 13.90 8.72 15.34
C ILE A 21 13.64 10.22 15.21
N ALA A 22 14.59 11.08 15.60
CA ALA A 22 14.41 12.52 15.49
C ALA A 22 14.14 12.98 14.05
N LEU A 23 14.93 12.49 13.09
CA LEU A 23 14.76 12.81 11.67
C LEU A 23 13.43 12.29 11.11
N LEU A 24 13.08 11.03 11.41
CA LEU A 24 11.81 10.45 10.97
C LEU A 24 10.61 11.20 11.56
N VAL A 25 10.64 11.53 12.86
CA VAL A 25 9.56 12.24 13.54
C VAL A 25 9.41 13.66 12.98
N ILE A 26 10.50 14.40 12.78
CA ILE A 26 10.45 15.74 12.18
C ILE A 26 9.85 15.69 10.77
N GLY A 27 10.29 14.73 9.95
CA GLY A 27 9.74 14.51 8.61
C GLY A 27 8.26 14.15 8.63
N LEU A 28 7.86 13.21 9.49
CA LEU A 28 6.47 12.78 9.65
C LEU A 28 5.57 13.90 10.16
N LEU A 29 6.02 14.74 11.09
CA LEU A 29 5.26 15.91 11.55
C LEU A 29 5.03 16.89 10.39
N GLY A 30 6.06 17.18 9.59
CA GLY A 30 5.93 18.03 8.40
C GLY A 30 4.96 17.45 7.36
N VAL A 31 5.09 16.16 7.06
CA VAL A 31 4.18 15.46 6.14
C VAL A 31 2.75 15.43 6.68
N GLY A 32 2.56 15.19 7.98
CA GLY A 32 1.25 15.16 8.62
C GLY A 32 0.52 16.50 8.53
N LEU A 33 1.22 17.60 8.84
CA LEU A 33 0.69 18.97 8.70
C LEU A 33 0.36 19.30 7.24
N TYR A 34 1.20 18.85 6.30
CA TYR A 34 0.92 19.03 4.87
C TYR A 34 -0.30 18.23 4.43
N MET A 35 -0.41 16.96 4.83
CA MET A 35 -1.56 16.10 4.51
C MET A 35 -2.88 16.67 5.02
N GLU A 36 -2.89 17.30 6.20
CA GLU A 36 -4.08 17.95 6.78
C GLU A 36 -4.58 19.12 5.91
N SER A 37 -3.69 19.76 5.14
CA SER A 37 -4.03 20.85 4.22
C SER A 37 -4.55 20.39 2.84
N LEU A 38 -4.54 19.09 2.56
CA LEU A 38 -4.92 18.53 1.25
C LEU A 38 -6.38 18.07 1.24
N ASP A 39 -7.06 18.35 0.13
CA ASP A 39 -8.33 17.68 -0.20
C ASP A 39 -8.11 16.19 -0.52
N PRO A 40 -9.14 15.34 -0.33
CA PRO A 40 -9.09 13.94 -0.74
C PRO A 40 -8.64 13.79 -2.21
N SER A 41 -7.48 13.17 -2.40
CA SER A 41 -6.81 13.08 -3.69
C SER A 41 -5.85 11.89 -3.74
N PRO A 42 -5.44 11.41 -4.94
CA PRO A 42 -4.46 10.32 -5.06
C PRO A 42 -3.14 10.62 -4.33
N LEU A 43 -2.71 11.88 -4.32
CA LEU A 43 -1.51 12.30 -3.59
C LEU A 43 -1.71 12.16 -2.07
N MET A 44 -2.86 12.61 -1.54
CA MET A 44 -3.19 12.48 -0.11
C MET A 44 -3.21 11.00 0.33
N PHE A 45 -3.79 10.10 -0.45
CA PHE A 45 -3.78 8.66 -0.15
C PHE A 45 -2.38 8.07 -0.22
N LYS A 46 -1.58 8.44 -1.22
CA LYS A 46 -0.17 8.00 -1.34
C LYS A 46 0.66 8.48 -0.15
N LEU A 47 0.53 9.74 0.25
CA LEU A 47 1.22 10.28 1.43
C LEU A 47 0.76 9.58 2.70
N SER A 48 -0.53 9.29 2.84
CA SER A 48 -1.09 8.55 3.98
C SER A 48 -0.51 7.15 4.10
N PHE A 49 -0.33 6.44 2.99
CA PHE A 49 0.29 5.11 2.98
C PHE A 49 1.71 5.16 3.56
N TRP A 50 2.55 6.07 3.05
CA TRP A 50 3.93 6.23 3.53
C TRP A 50 3.99 6.76 4.96
N HIS A 51 3.14 7.71 5.32
CA HIS A 51 3.07 8.29 6.65
C HIS A 51 2.72 7.23 7.71
N LYS A 52 1.72 6.37 7.44
CA LYS A 52 1.37 5.26 8.33
C LYS A 52 2.53 4.27 8.47
N SER A 53 3.16 3.89 7.36
CA SER A 53 4.27 2.93 7.36
C SER A 53 5.46 3.42 8.19
N PHE A 54 5.93 4.65 7.94
CA PHE A 54 7.01 5.25 8.70
C PHE A 54 6.61 5.55 10.16
N GLY A 55 5.33 5.87 10.43
CA GLY A 55 4.81 6.01 11.78
C GLY A 55 4.92 4.73 12.61
N ILE A 56 4.58 3.57 12.02
CA ILE A 56 4.79 2.27 12.66
C ILE A 56 6.29 1.95 12.82
N ALA A 57 7.13 2.29 11.84
CA ALA A 57 8.57 2.11 11.96
C ALA A 57 9.14 2.92 13.14
N VAL A 58 8.68 4.16 13.32
CA VAL A 58 9.04 4.98 14.49
C VAL A 58 8.57 4.32 15.79
N LEU A 59 7.34 3.81 15.86
CA LEU A 59 6.84 3.10 17.04
C LEU A 59 7.75 1.91 17.41
N ALA A 60 8.13 1.08 16.43
CA ALA A 60 9.05 -0.04 16.64
C ALA A 60 10.44 0.45 17.11
N LEU A 61 11.00 1.47 16.48
CA LEU A 61 12.29 2.06 16.87
C LEU A 61 12.26 2.64 18.28
N VAL A 62 11.13 3.24 18.70
CA VAL A 62 10.95 3.77 20.05
C VAL A 62 10.88 2.63 21.06
N VAL A 63 10.19 1.53 20.78
CA VAL A 63 10.21 0.31 21.62
C VAL A 63 11.64 -0.20 21.78
N LEU A 64 12.37 -0.37 20.68
CA LEU A 64 13.77 -0.82 20.71
C LEU A 64 14.68 0.16 21.48
N ARG A 65 14.47 1.46 21.31
CA ARG A 65 15.19 2.50 22.06
C ARG A 65 14.93 2.39 23.56
N VAL A 66 13.68 2.16 23.97
CA VAL A 66 13.32 1.98 25.40
C VAL A 66 13.95 0.72 25.95
N LEU A 67 13.85 -0.41 25.24
CA LEU A 67 14.51 -1.67 25.62
C LEU A 67 16.02 -1.50 25.76
N TRP A 68 16.66 -0.82 24.80
CA TRP A 68 18.08 -0.49 24.89
C TRP A 68 18.38 0.41 26.08
N ARG A 69 17.54 1.41 26.37
CA ARG A 69 17.73 2.32 27.49
C ARG A 69 17.64 1.62 28.84
N VAL A 70 16.74 0.65 29.03
CA VAL A 70 16.57 -0.05 30.31
C VAL A 70 17.61 -1.15 30.53
N THR A 71 18.22 -1.67 29.46
CA THR A 71 19.26 -2.71 29.53
C THR A 71 20.69 -2.17 29.49
N ASN A 72 20.86 -0.85 29.46
CA ASN A 72 22.16 -0.19 29.31
C ASN A 72 22.37 0.90 30.37
N THR A 73 23.62 1.20 30.67
CA THR A 73 23.97 2.23 31.65
C THR A 73 23.45 3.59 31.18
N HIS A 74 22.78 4.35 32.05
CA HIS A 74 22.36 5.70 31.72
C HIS A 74 23.47 6.68 32.09
N PRO A 75 23.97 7.51 31.15
CA PRO A 75 24.97 8.51 31.50
C PRO A 75 24.42 9.51 32.53
N HIS A 76 25.25 9.90 33.51
CA HIS A 76 24.85 10.79 34.59
C HIS A 76 24.66 12.23 34.08
N SER A 77 23.80 12.99 34.75
CA SER A 77 23.67 14.44 34.54
C SER A 77 25.00 15.13 34.86
N LEU A 78 25.34 16.20 34.15
CA LEU A 78 26.58 16.91 34.42
C LEU A 78 26.49 17.63 35.78
N PRO A 79 27.62 17.80 36.50
CA PRO A 79 27.65 18.53 37.77
C PRO A 79 27.19 19.98 37.65
N THR A 80 27.32 20.56 36.46
CA THR A 80 26.90 21.93 36.12
C THR A 80 25.39 22.11 36.06
N HIS A 81 24.62 21.03 35.97
CA HIS A 81 23.16 21.10 35.85
C HIS A 81 22.52 21.43 37.19
N ALA A 82 21.69 22.47 37.22
CA ALA A 82 20.89 22.83 38.39
C ALA A 82 19.83 21.76 38.68
N GLY A 83 19.36 21.70 39.93
CA GLY A 83 18.34 20.71 40.34
C GLY A 83 17.06 20.78 39.50
N TRP A 84 16.59 21.99 39.20
CA TRP A 84 15.40 22.20 38.36
C TRP A 84 15.62 21.80 36.89
N GLU A 85 16.83 21.98 36.34
CA GLU A 85 17.16 21.56 34.98
C GLU A 85 17.11 20.03 34.86
N LYS A 86 17.59 19.31 35.89
CA LYS A 86 17.52 17.84 35.94
C LYS A 86 16.07 17.35 35.97
N VAL A 87 15.22 17.99 36.79
CA VAL A 87 13.79 17.67 36.87
C VAL A 87 13.10 17.97 35.54
N LEU A 88 13.30 19.16 34.99
CA LEU A 88 12.71 19.58 33.71
C LEU A 88 13.14 18.65 32.58
N ALA A 89 14.42 18.32 32.48
CA ALA A 89 14.92 17.37 31.49
C ALA A 89 14.26 15.99 31.64
N LYS A 90 14.11 15.49 32.87
CA LYS A 90 13.46 14.19 33.12
C LYS A 90 11.97 14.22 32.71
N VAL A 91 11.26 15.30 33.05
CA VAL A 91 9.85 15.49 32.68
C VAL A 91 9.71 15.60 31.16
N THR A 92 10.48 16.47 30.51
CA THR A 92 10.46 16.63 29.05
C THR A 92 10.76 15.32 28.34
N HIS A 93 11.77 14.56 28.77
CA HIS A 93 12.04 13.24 28.18
C HIS A 93 10.89 12.25 28.41
N GLY A 94 10.30 12.23 29.61
CA GLY A 94 9.14 11.37 29.91
C GLY A 94 7.94 11.69 29.02
N LEU A 95 7.61 12.98 28.87
CA LEU A 95 6.53 13.44 28.00
C LEU A 95 6.82 13.17 26.52
N LEU A 96 8.07 13.33 26.07
CA LEU A 96 8.48 12.96 24.71
C LEU A 96 8.24 11.47 24.45
N TYR A 97 8.65 10.58 25.36
CA TYR A 97 8.37 9.15 25.20
C TYR A 97 6.86 8.87 25.15
N LEU A 98 6.08 9.44 26.08
CA LEU A 98 4.63 9.28 26.09
C LEU A 98 4.01 9.69 24.76
N ALA A 99 4.39 10.86 24.23
CA ALA A 99 3.84 11.37 22.98
C ALA A 99 4.33 10.56 21.75
N LEU A 100 5.58 10.08 21.75
CA LEU A 100 6.13 9.20 20.71
C LEU A 100 5.43 7.83 20.64
N PHE A 101 4.82 7.36 21.73
CA PHE A 101 3.93 6.19 21.71
C PHE A 101 2.49 6.57 21.34
N ALA A 102 1.95 7.59 21.99
CA ALA A 102 0.55 7.99 21.82
C ALA A 102 0.22 8.35 20.37
N MET A 103 1.11 9.06 19.67
CA MET A 103 0.88 9.53 18.30
C MET A 103 0.72 8.38 17.28
N PRO A 104 1.69 7.46 17.10
CA PRO A 104 1.52 6.37 16.13
C PRO A 104 0.42 5.37 16.55
N LEU A 105 0.23 5.12 17.86
CA LEU A 105 -0.86 4.25 18.33
C LEU A 105 -2.24 4.84 18.04
N SER A 106 -2.44 6.14 18.28
CA SER A 106 -3.71 6.79 17.92
C SER A 106 -3.92 6.84 16.41
N GLY A 107 -2.86 6.96 15.61
CA GLY A 107 -2.93 6.88 14.15
C GLY A 107 -3.37 5.49 13.66
N TRP A 108 -2.85 4.42 14.26
CA TRP A 108 -3.25 3.04 13.94
C TRP A 108 -4.70 2.79 14.35
N ILE A 109 -5.09 3.15 15.58
CA ILE A 109 -6.49 3.06 16.05
C ILE A 109 -7.43 3.85 15.13
N MET A 110 -7.06 5.06 14.74
CA MET A 110 -7.85 5.89 13.82
C MET A 110 -8.05 5.20 12.47
N SER A 111 -7.01 4.55 11.92
CA SER A 111 -7.08 3.84 10.65
C SER A 111 -8.00 2.62 10.76
N SER A 112 -7.81 1.78 11.77
CA SER A 112 -8.63 0.59 12.03
C SER A 112 -10.10 0.94 12.27
N ALA A 113 -10.38 1.97 13.06
CA ALA A 113 -11.75 2.43 13.34
C ALA A 113 -12.48 2.99 12.10
N LYS A 114 -11.75 3.30 11.02
CA LYS A 114 -12.28 3.72 9.72
C LYS A 114 -12.31 2.60 8.67
N GLY A 115 -12.05 1.35 9.07
CA GLY A 115 -12.02 0.19 8.16
C GLY A 115 -10.79 0.14 7.25
N PHE A 116 -9.75 0.92 7.54
CA PHE A 116 -8.50 0.91 6.78
C PHE A 116 -7.41 0.21 7.55
N SER A 117 -7.06 -1.02 7.16
CA SER A 117 -5.94 -1.73 7.76
C SER A 117 -4.60 -1.04 7.45
N VAL A 118 -3.66 -1.13 8.39
CA VAL A 118 -2.33 -0.50 8.24
C VAL A 118 -1.39 -1.47 7.56
N ASN A 119 -1.11 -1.22 6.28
CA ASN A 119 -0.09 -1.91 5.53
C ASN A 119 1.28 -1.22 5.71
N VAL A 120 2.30 -1.99 6.09
CA VAL A 120 3.64 -1.48 6.40
C VAL A 120 4.54 -1.70 5.19
N PHE A 121 4.81 -0.62 4.44
CA PHE A 121 5.68 -0.59 3.25
C PHE A 121 5.32 -1.57 2.11
N GLY A 122 4.14 -2.20 2.14
CA GLY A 122 3.77 -3.27 1.21
C GLY A 122 4.12 -4.68 1.71
N TRP A 123 4.86 -4.81 2.82
CA TRP A 123 5.43 -6.09 3.26
C TRP A 123 4.44 -6.95 4.03
N PHE A 124 3.66 -6.34 4.92
CA PHE A 124 2.64 -7.02 5.73
C PHE A 124 1.57 -6.04 6.18
N THR A 125 0.40 -6.57 6.48
CA THR A 125 -0.72 -5.80 7.03
C THR A 125 -0.84 -6.10 8.52
N LEU A 126 -0.83 -5.05 9.33
CA LEU A 126 -1.04 -5.17 10.76
C LEU A 126 -2.51 -5.47 11.07
N PRO A 127 -2.80 -6.28 12.11
CA PRO A 127 -4.18 -6.51 12.53
C PRO A 127 -4.82 -5.20 12.99
N ASP A 128 -6.14 -5.10 12.79
CA ASP A 128 -6.89 -3.96 13.28
C ASP A 128 -7.00 -4.01 14.81
N LEU A 129 -6.64 -2.89 15.46
CA LEU A 129 -6.64 -2.81 16.93
C LEU A 129 -8.04 -2.69 17.51
N VAL A 130 -8.97 -2.17 16.71
CA VAL A 130 -10.36 -1.91 17.05
C VAL A 130 -11.24 -2.13 15.82
N GLY A 131 -12.51 -2.48 16.02
CA GLY A 131 -13.50 -2.54 14.94
C GLY A 131 -13.92 -1.14 14.47
N GLU A 132 -14.69 -1.10 13.38
CA GLU A 132 -15.22 0.13 12.79
C GLU A 132 -16.10 0.90 13.78
N SER A 133 -15.78 2.18 13.98
CA SER A 133 -16.53 3.08 14.86
C SER A 133 -16.15 4.53 14.61
N ASP A 134 -17.12 5.33 14.15
CA ASP A 134 -16.92 6.76 13.92
C ASP A 134 -16.55 7.53 15.20
N GLN A 135 -17.10 7.12 16.34
CA GLN A 135 -16.78 7.72 17.63
C GLN A 135 -15.31 7.48 18.00
N ILE A 136 -14.83 6.24 17.89
CA ILE A 136 -13.43 5.90 18.18
C ILE A 136 -12.50 6.61 17.19
N ALA A 137 -12.85 6.62 15.90
CA ALA A 137 -12.07 7.32 14.88
C ALA A 137 -11.94 8.82 15.17
N SER A 138 -13.02 9.47 15.63
CA SER A 138 -13.01 10.88 16.01
C SER A 138 -12.10 11.16 17.22
N ILE A 139 -12.22 10.35 18.27
CA ILE A 139 -11.36 10.45 19.47
C ILE A 139 -9.90 10.22 19.10
N ALA A 140 -9.61 9.16 18.34
CA ALA A 140 -8.26 8.82 17.92
C ALA A 140 -7.63 9.92 17.05
N ARG A 141 -8.41 10.53 16.15
CA ARG A 141 -7.97 11.71 15.38
C ARG A 141 -7.61 12.88 16.27
N ALA A 142 -8.45 13.21 17.25
CA ALA A 142 -8.18 14.29 18.20
C ALA A 142 -6.90 14.01 19.01
N VAL A 143 -6.74 12.79 19.54
CA VAL A 143 -5.52 12.38 20.25
C VAL A 143 -4.30 12.46 19.34
N HIS A 144 -4.40 12.03 18.08
CA HIS A 144 -3.32 12.12 17.10
C HIS A 144 -2.88 13.57 16.85
N GLY A 145 -3.84 14.46 16.61
CA GLY A 145 -3.57 15.89 16.41
C GLY A 145 -2.93 16.54 17.65
N TYR A 146 -3.51 16.37 18.84
CA TYR A 146 -2.95 16.93 20.07
C TYR A 146 -1.58 16.34 20.42
N ALA A 147 -1.35 15.05 20.19
CA ALA A 147 -0.03 14.43 20.37
C ALA A 147 1.00 15.02 19.40
N GLY A 148 0.62 15.31 18.16
CA GLY A 148 1.46 15.98 17.17
C GLY A 148 1.91 17.37 17.61
N TYR A 149 0.97 18.23 18.00
CA TYR A 149 1.31 19.57 18.51
C TYR A 149 2.13 19.50 19.81
N THR A 150 1.81 18.55 20.68
CA THR A 150 2.59 18.31 21.91
C THR A 150 4.04 17.92 21.58
N LEU A 151 4.25 17.03 20.59
CA LEU A 151 5.59 16.68 20.12
C LEU A 151 6.34 17.88 19.57
N ILE A 152 5.70 18.72 18.75
CA ILE A 152 6.34 19.94 18.21
C ILE A 152 6.86 20.83 19.35
N VAL A 153 6.02 21.11 20.35
CA VAL A 153 6.40 21.95 21.50
C VAL A 153 7.53 21.30 22.32
N LEU A 154 7.41 20.00 22.63
CA LEU A 154 8.41 19.30 23.45
C LEU A 154 9.75 19.14 22.73
N ILE A 155 9.74 18.90 21.41
CA ILE A 155 10.95 18.87 20.58
C ILE A 155 11.60 20.24 20.58
N GLY A 156 10.82 21.32 20.44
CA GLY A 156 11.31 22.68 20.54
C GLY A 156 11.97 22.97 21.89
N LEU A 157 11.32 22.61 22.99
CA LEU A 157 11.86 22.76 24.35
C LEU A 157 13.14 21.93 24.55
N HIS A 158 13.14 20.68 24.09
CA HIS A 158 14.30 19.78 24.17
C HIS A 158 15.51 20.33 23.39
N PHE A 159 15.27 20.78 22.15
CA PHE A 159 16.29 21.38 21.30
C PHE A 159 16.84 22.67 21.89
N ALA A 160 15.96 23.57 22.35
CA ALA A 160 16.35 24.82 23.01
C ALA A 160 17.21 24.55 24.26
N GLY A 161 16.85 23.56 25.07
CA GLY A 161 17.67 23.12 26.21
C GLY A 161 19.06 22.64 25.79
N ALA A 162 19.15 21.80 24.75
CA ALA A 162 20.42 21.31 24.24
C ALA A 162 21.32 22.45 23.70
N ILE A 163 20.73 23.43 23.00
CA ILE A 163 21.45 24.61 22.50
C ILE A 163 21.87 25.54 23.64
N LYS A 164 21.00 25.79 24.63
CA LYS A 164 21.33 26.57 25.82
C LYS A 164 22.53 25.97 26.55
N HIS A 165 22.50 24.67 26.83
CA HIS A 165 23.61 23.96 27.45
C HIS A 165 24.90 24.01 26.61
N HIS A 166 24.78 23.95 25.29
CA HIS A 166 25.94 23.96 24.41
C HIS A 166 26.58 25.35 24.23
N VAL A 167 25.75 26.39 24.05
CA VAL A 167 26.19 27.73 23.66
C VAL A 167 26.39 28.64 24.87
N ILE A 168 25.48 28.59 25.85
CA ILE A 168 25.49 29.45 27.03
C ILE A 168 26.30 28.80 28.15
N ASP A 169 25.92 27.58 28.56
CA ASP A 169 26.62 26.89 29.66
C ASP A 169 27.94 26.27 29.22
N LYS A 170 28.14 26.13 27.90
CA LYS A 170 29.34 25.57 27.26
C LYS A 170 29.69 24.16 27.76
N ASP A 171 28.68 23.38 28.10
CA ASP A 171 28.86 22.03 28.61
C ASP A 171 28.82 20.96 27.50
N SER A 172 29.04 19.70 27.89
CA SER A 172 29.12 18.57 26.96
C SER A 172 27.77 17.92 26.64
N THR A 173 26.63 18.45 27.10
CA THR A 173 25.30 17.83 26.96
C THR A 173 24.97 17.47 25.51
N LEU A 174 25.07 18.42 24.59
CA LEU A 174 24.85 18.16 23.16
C LEU A 174 25.96 17.26 22.57
N ARG A 175 27.23 17.52 22.92
CA ARG A 175 28.39 16.76 22.41
C ARG A 175 28.31 15.27 22.74
N ARG A 176 27.75 14.92 23.89
CA ARG A 176 27.50 13.53 24.32
C ARG A 176 26.46 12.82 23.46
N MET A 177 25.64 13.54 22.69
CA MET A 177 24.60 12.99 21.82
C MET A 177 24.88 13.21 20.32
N LEU A 178 25.88 14.01 19.92
CA LEU A 178 26.19 14.23 18.50
C LEU A 178 26.37 12.92 17.71
N PRO A 179 25.87 12.87 16.46
CA PRO A 179 25.95 11.66 15.64
C PRO A 179 27.40 11.36 15.28
N GLN A 180 27.78 10.08 15.30
CA GLN A 180 29.01 9.66 14.62
C GLN A 180 28.67 9.52 13.14
N VAL A 181 29.14 10.48 12.33
CA VAL A 181 28.77 10.70 10.92
C VAL A 181 28.80 9.41 10.08
N THR A 182 29.73 8.51 10.35
CA THR A 182 29.89 7.22 9.66
C THR A 182 28.69 6.28 9.80
N MET A 183 27.91 6.37 10.90
CA MET A 183 26.79 5.46 11.15
C MET A 183 25.42 6.06 10.80
N MET A 184 25.28 7.40 10.79
CA MET A 184 24.07 8.05 10.27
C MET A 184 23.91 7.79 8.78
N VAL A 185 25.02 7.85 8.04
CA VAL A 185 25.07 7.49 6.62
C VAL A 185 24.75 6.01 6.43
N ALA A 186 25.29 5.11 7.25
CA ALA A 186 25.01 3.67 7.16
C ALA A 186 23.56 3.28 7.54
N VAL A 187 22.89 3.97 8.46
CA VAL A 187 21.50 3.67 8.86
C VAL A 187 20.49 4.33 7.93
N VAL A 188 20.76 5.55 7.43
CA VAL A 188 19.97 6.15 6.35
C VAL A 188 20.15 5.34 5.06
N LEU A 189 21.38 4.91 4.74
CA LEU A 189 21.62 3.96 3.65
C LEU A 189 20.93 2.62 3.94
N ALA A 190 20.97 2.04 5.13
CA ALA A 190 20.27 0.77 5.41
C ALA A 190 18.73 0.90 5.35
N LEU A 191 18.15 2.07 5.67
CA LEU A 191 16.73 2.39 5.48
C LEU A 191 16.38 2.76 4.03
N MET A 192 17.36 3.22 3.23
CA MET A 192 17.25 3.47 1.78
C MET A 192 17.65 2.25 0.91
N ILE A 193 18.30 1.24 1.52
CA ILE A 193 18.79 -0.03 0.94
C ILE A 193 17.98 -1.23 1.47
N ALA A 194 16.99 -1.03 2.35
CA ALA A 194 15.82 -1.91 2.27
C ALA A 194 15.34 -1.77 0.83
N PRO A 195 15.35 -2.84 0.00
CA PRO A 195 15.21 -2.65 -1.42
C PRO A 195 13.86 -1.98 -1.69
N ALA A 196 13.92 -0.71 -2.05
CA ALA A 196 13.03 -0.10 -3.01
C ALA A 196 13.43 -0.54 -4.44
N ALA A 197 14.10 -1.69 -4.58
CA ALA A 197 13.70 -2.58 -5.64
C ALA A 197 12.34 -3.15 -5.19
N ALA A 198 11.27 -2.41 -5.49
CA ALA A 198 10.19 -3.14 -6.13
C ALA A 198 10.88 -3.81 -7.33
N SER A 199 11.29 -5.06 -7.19
CA SER A 199 11.51 -5.85 -8.39
C SER A 199 10.17 -5.75 -9.08
N ASP A 200 10.12 -5.09 -10.24
CA ASP A 200 8.95 -5.19 -11.09
C ASP A 200 8.61 -6.68 -11.14
N ALA A 201 7.36 -7.02 -10.83
CA ALA A 201 6.94 -8.40 -10.90
C ALA A 201 7.32 -8.95 -12.27
N THR A 202 7.76 -10.22 -12.31
CA THR A 202 8.31 -10.84 -13.52
C THR A 202 7.43 -10.50 -14.72
N ALA A 203 8.02 -9.91 -15.76
CA ALA A 203 7.30 -9.63 -16.99
C ALA A 203 7.04 -10.95 -17.71
N TRP A 204 5.82 -11.12 -18.22
CA TRP A 204 5.39 -12.30 -18.95
C TRP A 204 4.93 -11.89 -20.34
N THR A 205 5.48 -12.57 -21.35
CA THR A 205 5.11 -12.41 -22.75
C THR A 205 3.93 -13.33 -23.06
N LEU A 206 2.79 -12.72 -23.42
CA LEU A 206 1.57 -13.44 -23.77
C LEU A 206 1.76 -14.28 -25.05
N GLN A 207 1.49 -15.58 -24.96
CA GLN A 207 1.47 -16.50 -26.09
C GLN A 207 0.06 -16.53 -26.67
N LYS A 208 -0.23 -15.60 -27.60
CA LYS A 208 -1.57 -15.36 -28.14
C LYS A 208 -2.20 -16.61 -28.77
N ASP A 209 -1.44 -17.36 -29.55
CA ASP A 209 -1.92 -18.57 -30.25
C ASP A 209 -2.26 -19.73 -29.30
N GLN A 210 -1.80 -19.65 -28.05
CA GLN A 210 -2.08 -20.63 -27.00
C GLN A 210 -3.04 -20.09 -25.94
N SER A 211 -3.50 -18.84 -26.09
CA SER A 211 -4.36 -18.17 -25.12
C SER A 211 -5.77 -17.99 -25.69
N THR A 212 -6.78 -18.01 -24.81
CA THR A 212 -8.18 -17.79 -25.20
C THR A 212 -8.92 -16.94 -24.17
N ILE A 213 -9.77 -16.04 -24.67
CA ILE A 213 -10.81 -15.37 -23.89
C ILE A 213 -12.15 -15.81 -24.48
N ALA A 214 -12.84 -16.70 -23.76
CA ALA A 214 -14.13 -17.25 -24.15
C ALA A 214 -15.25 -16.63 -23.33
N ILE A 215 -16.44 -16.54 -23.93
CA ILE A 215 -17.66 -16.16 -23.26
C ILE A 215 -18.73 -17.23 -23.46
N GLU A 216 -19.62 -17.36 -22.48
CA GLU A 216 -20.83 -18.14 -22.56
C GLU A 216 -22.00 -17.27 -22.09
N GLY A 217 -23.06 -17.23 -22.88
CA GLY A 217 -24.29 -16.49 -22.57
C GLY A 217 -25.51 -17.28 -23.03
N THR A 218 -26.70 -16.76 -22.74
CA THR A 218 -27.96 -17.38 -23.14
C THR A 218 -28.77 -16.49 -24.06
N GLN A 219 -29.34 -17.06 -25.12
CA GLN A 219 -30.24 -16.40 -26.06
C GLN A 219 -31.50 -17.26 -26.21
N MET A 220 -32.67 -16.69 -25.96
CA MET A 220 -33.96 -17.41 -25.95
C MET A 220 -33.93 -18.67 -25.07
N GLY A 221 -33.19 -18.64 -23.96
CA GLY A 221 -32.99 -19.77 -23.05
C GLY A 221 -31.96 -20.81 -23.48
N ALA A 222 -31.41 -20.74 -24.70
CA ALA A 222 -30.35 -21.64 -25.17
C ALA A 222 -28.96 -21.04 -24.93
N PRO A 223 -27.97 -21.82 -24.43
CA PRO A 223 -26.61 -21.34 -24.28
C PRO A 223 -25.93 -21.17 -25.64
N PHE A 224 -25.12 -20.13 -25.77
CA PHE A 224 -24.19 -19.96 -26.87
C PHE A 224 -22.79 -19.70 -26.33
N LYS A 225 -21.78 -20.05 -27.12
CA LYS A 225 -20.38 -19.77 -26.84
C LYS A 225 -19.83 -18.80 -27.87
N GLY A 226 -18.90 -17.97 -27.44
CA GLY A 226 -18.09 -17.15 -28.32
C GLY A 226 -16.76 -16.83 -27.67
N GLY A 227 -15.98 -15.98 -28.30
CA GLY A 227 -14.71 -15.52 -27.76
C GLY A 227 -14.08 -14.45 -28.63
N PHE A 228 -12.98 -13.91 -28.15
CA PHE A 228 -12.22 -12.89 -28.87
C PHE A 228 -10.93 -13.50 -29.40
N LYS A 229 -10.71 -13.37 -30.71
CA LYS A 229 -9.52 -13.91 -31.38
C LYS A 229 -8.28 -13.03 -31.24
N SER A 230 -8.47 -11.74 -30.94
CA SER A 230 -7.39 -10.76 -30.86
C SER A 230 -7.48 -10.02 -29.53
N PHE A 231 -6.41 -10.16 -28.76
CA PHE A 231 -6.16 -9.44 -27.52
C PHE A 231 -4.66 -9.34 -27.30
N ASP A 232 -4.26 -8.33 -26.54
CA ASP A 232 -2.89 -8.08 -26.17
C ASP A 232 -2.82 -7.50 -24.77
N GLY A 233 -1.63 -7.43 -24.20
CA GLY A 233 -1.49 -6.79 -22.91
C GLY A 233 -0.13 -6.95 -22.28
N VAL A 234 0.02 -6.23 -21.17
CA VAL A 234 1.18 -6.30 -20.31
C VAL A 234 0.81 -7.13 -19.09
N ILE A 235 1.58 -8.18 -18.81
CA ILE A 235 1.42 -9.02 -17.63
C ILE A 235 2.72 -9.00 -16.85
N HIS A 236 2.70 -8.44 -15.65
CA HIS A 236 3.78 -8.51 -14.69
C HIS A 236 3.24 -9.24 -13.48
N PHE A 237 3.71 -10.45 -13.22
CA PHE A 237 3.16 -11.29 -12.15
C PHE A 237 4.25 -12.04 -11.41
N ASP A 238 4.16 -12.00 -10.08
CA ASP A 238 5.03 -12.72 -9.16
C ASP A 238 4.17 -13.22 -7.99
N ALA A 239 4.07 -14.55 -7.87
CA ALA A 239 3.29 -15.21 -6.83
C ALA A 239 3.79 -14.90 -5.42
N ASP A 240 5.10 -14.63 -5.27
CA ASP A 240 5.73 -14.30 -4.00
C ASP A 240 5.65 -12.79 -3.70
N HIS A 241 5.37 -11.97 -4.71
CA HIS A 241 5.31 -10.50 -4.62
C HIS A 241 4.05 -9.92 -5.30
N LEU A 242 2.87 -10.36 -4.86
CA LEU A 242 1.58 -9.95 -5.43
C LEU A 242 1.36 -8.42 -5.46
N ALA A 243 1.91 -7.68 -4.50
CA ALA A 243 1.80 -6.21 -4.46
C ALA A 243 2.53 -5.49 -5.61
N ALA A 244 3.53 -6.15 -6.23
CA ALA A 244 4.24 -5.63 -7.40
C ALA A 244 3.61 -6.09 -8.73
N SER A 245 2.61 -6.98 -8.67
CA SER A 245 1.97 -7.58 -9.84
C SER A 245 0.92 -6.66 -10.44
N LYS A 246 0.86 -6.61 -11.77
CA LYS A 246 -0.08 -5.80 -12.56
C LYS A 246 -0.37 -6.49 -13.90
N ALA A 247 -1.60 -6.39 -14.37
CA ALA A 247 -2.00 -6.75 -15.71
C ALA A 247 -2.84 -5.64 -16.33
N ASP A 248 -2.57 -5.36 -17.60
CA ASP A 248 -3.30 -4.44 -18.46
C ASP A 248 -3.57 -5.16 -19.78
N ILE A 249 -4.81 -5.63 -19.96
CA ILE A 249 -5.24 -6.42 -21.12
C ILE A 249 -6.19 -5.58 -21.96
N THR A 250 -5.92 -5.53 -23.25
CA THR A 250 -6.75 -4.88 -24.27
C THR A 250 -7.31 -5.94 -25.22
N ILE A 251 -8.62 -5.93 -25.41
CA ILE A 251 -9.36 -6.90 -26.22
C ILE A 251 -9.92 -6.17 -27.44
N ASP A 252 -9.65 -6.68 -28.63
CA ASP A 252 -10.22 -6.15 -29.88
C ASP A 252 -11.64 -6.67 -30.08
N ILE A 253 -12.61 -5.78 -30.00
CA ILE A 253 -14.04 -6.11 -30.10
C ILE A 253 -14.41 -6.66 -31.48
N ALA A 254 -13.74 -6.20 -32.53
CA ALA A 254 -14.00 -6.67 -33.89
C ALA A 254 -13.60 -8.14 -34.09
N SER A 255 -12.79 -8.69 -33.18
CA SER A 255 -12.32 -10.08 -33.22
C SER A 255 -13.28 -11.09 -32.60
N PHE A 256 -14.46 -10.64 -32.16
CA PHE A 256 -15.48 -11.52 -31.59
C PHE A 256 -15.95 -12.58 -32.62
N ASP A 257 -15.98 -13.84 -32.19
CA ASP A 257 -16.47 -14.96 -32.98
C ASP A 257 -17.31 -15.89 -32.09
N SER A 258 -18.55 -16.14 -32.50
CA SER A 258 -19.47 -17.09 -31.87
C SER A 258 -19.88 -18.23 -32.80
N ALA A 259 -19.12 -18.44 -33.88
CA ALA A 259 -19.41 -19.34 -35.00
C ALA A 259 -20.75 -19.05 -35.70
N SER A 260 -21.30 -17.85 -35.52
CA SER A 260 -22.58 -17.41 -36.10
C SER A 260 -22.41 -16.03 -36.70
N LYS A 261 -22.27 -15.96 -38.02
CA LYS A 261 -22.05 -14.69 -38.74
C LYS A 261 -23.12 -13.63 -38.44
N ASP A 262 -24.38 -14.05 -38.25
CA ASP A 262 -25.48 -13.13 -37.93
C ASP A 262 -25.32 -12.53 -36.53
N ARG A 263 -24.95 -13.34 -35.53
CA ARG A 263 -24.66 -12.84 -34.18
C ARG A 263 -23.41 -11.96 -34.21
N ASP A 264 -22.35 -12.44 -34.84
CA ASP A 264 -21.05 -11.76 -34.89
C ASP A 264 -21.17 -10.40 -35.59
N GLY A 265 -22.00 -10.28 -36.63
CA GLY A 265 -22.33 -9.00 -37.26
C GLY A 265 -23.19 -8.11 -36.37
N SER A 266 -24.19 -8.67 -35.68
CA SER A 266 -25.12 -7.92 -34.84
C SER A 266 -24.46 -7.29 -33.61
N VAL A 267 -23.56 -8.03 -32.94
CA VAL A 267 -22.91 -7.55 -31.70
C VAL A 267 -21.96 -6.37 -31.92
N GLN A 268 -21.54 -6.11 -33.16
CA GLN A 268 -20.71 -4.96 -33.53
C GLN A 268 -21.53 -3.65 -33.57
N GLY A 269 -22.86 -3.74 -33.63
CA GLY A 269 -23.76 -2.59 -33.76
C GLY A 269 -23.89 -1.74 -32.49
N ALA A 270 -24.51 -0.56 -32.65
CA ALA A 270 -24.64 0.47 -31.60
C ALA A 270 -25.41 0.04 -30.34
N GLU A 271 -26.34 -0.92 -30.49
CA GLU A 271 -27.11 -1.49 -29.37
C GLU A 271 -26.29 -2.49 -28.53
N TRP A 272 -25.15 -2.97 -29.06
CA TRP A 272 -24.29 -3.98 -28.44
C TRP A 272 -22.94 -3.39 -28.05
N PHE A 273 -21.84 -3.82 -28.65
CA PHE A 273 -20.52 -3.30 -28.32
C PHE A 273 -20.22 -1.94 -28.96
N ASP A 274 -20.95 -1.56 -30.02
CA ASP A 274 -20.71 -0.32 -30.76
C ASP A 274 -19.23 -0.18 -31.16
N SER A 275 -18.70 -1.19 -31.85
CA SER A 275 -17.26 -1.36 -32.05
C SER A 275 -16.61 -0.28 -32.90
N LYS A 276 -17.41 0.48 -33.66
CA LYS A 276 -16.93 1.66 -34.39
C LYS A 276 -16.56 2.80 -33.44
N THR A 277 -17.34 2.98 -32.37
CA THR A 277 -17.09 4.01 -31.35
C THR A 277 -16.11 3.51 -30.30
N TYR A 278 -16.25 2.24 -29.90
CA TYR A 278 -15.48 1.60 -28.85
C TYR A 278 -14.80 0.33 -29.39
N PRO A 279 -13.68 0.46 -30.12
CA PRO A 279 -13.04 -0.68 -30.78
C PRO A 279 -12.39 -1.66 -29.79
N GLN A 280 -12.22 -1.25 -28.53
CA GLN A 280 -11.49 -2.02 -27.52
C GLN A 280 -12.29 -2.12 -26.22
N ALA A 281 -12.19 -3.28 -25.58
CA ALA A 281 -12.45 -3.45 -24.15
C ALA A 281 -11.12 -3.57 -23.41
N LYS A 282 -11.10 -3.17 -22.13
CA LYS A 282 -9.87 -3.14 -21.33
C LYS A 282 -10.09 -3.73 -19.95
N PHE A 283 -9.19 -4.59 -19.50
CA PHE A 283 -9.13 -5.05 -18.12
C PHE A 283 -7.82 -4.60 -17.48
N VAL A 284 -7.91 -3.80 -16.42
CA VAL A 284 -6.74 -3.28 -15.70
C VAL A 284 -6.83 -3.69 -14.24
N THR A 285 -5.81 -4.37 -13.74
CA THR A 285 -5.77 -4.81 -12.33
C THR A 285 -5.32 -3.69 -11.41
N ASP A 286 -5.99 -3.58 -10.26
CA ASP A 286 -5.59 -2.71 -9.16
C ASP A 286 -4.69 -3.46 -8.15
N LYS A 287 -4.99 -4.74 -7.90
CA LYS A 287 -4.22 -5.60 -6.99
C LYS A 287 -4.42 -7.09 -7.30
N PHE A 288 -3.50 -7.91 -6.81
CA PHE A 288 -3.67 -9.36 -6.73
C PHE A 288 -3.77 -9.81 -5.28
N GLU A 289 -4.51 -10.87 -5.05
CA GLU A 289 -4.70 -11.51 -3.75
C GLU A 289 -4.48 -13.02 -3.88
N ALA A 290 -3.92 -13.66 -2.86
CA ALA A 290 -3.83 -15.12 -2.81
C ALA A 290 -5.23 -15.72 -2.59
N GLY A 291 -5.54 -16.79 -3.31
CA GLY A 291 -6.77 -17.55 -3.09
C GLY A 291 -6.65 -18.53 -1.92
N THR A 292 -7.68 -19.34 -1.72
CA THR A 292 -7.75 -20.30 -0.60
C THR A 292 -6.89 -21.55 -0.83
N ASP A 293 -6.68 -21.93 -2.09
CA ASP A 293 -5.91 -23.11 -2.47
C ASP A 293 -4.50 -22.74 -2.92
N PRO A 294 -3.51 -23.65 -2.77
CA PRO A 294 -2.19 -23.47 -3.36
C PRO A 294 -2.30 -23.17 -4.87
N ASN A 295 -1.57 -22.16 -5.33
CA ASN A 295 -1.58 -21.68 -6.72
C ASN A 295 -2.92 -21.10 -7.22
N SER A 296 -3.83 -20.76 -6.31
CA SER A 296 -5.01 -19.96 -6.64
C SER A 296 -4.80 -18.50 -6.26
N PHE A 297 -5.35 -17.59 -7.06
CA PHE A 297 -5.20 -16.15 -6.91
C PHE A 297 -6.48 -15.45 -7.35
N ILE A 298 -6.66 -14.19 -6.93
CA ILE A 298 -7.75 -13.33 -7.35
C ILE A 298 -7.14 -12.04 -7.92
N ALA A 299 -7.40 -11.77 -9.19
CA ALA A 299 -7.10 -10.49 -9.81
C ALA A 299 -8.26 -9.52 -9.55
N HIS A 300 -8.00 -8.48 -8.77
CA HIS A 300 -8.95 -7.38 -8.57
C HIS A 300 -8.62 -6.29 -9.56
N GLY A 301 -9.59 -5.88 -10.37
CA GLY A 301 -9.39 -4.85 -11.37
C GLY A 301 -10.68 -4.21 -11.83
N THR A 302 -10.55 -3.39 -12.86
CA THR A 302 -11.69 -2.79 -13.54
C THR A 302 -11.76 -3.31 -14.97
N LEU A 303 -12.95 -3.70 -15.40
CA LEU A 303 -13.26 -4.03 -16.78
C LEU A 303 -14.00 -2.84 -17.38
N THR A 304 -13.47 -2.30 -18.47
CA THR A 304 -14.08 -1.26 -19.28
C THR A 304 -14.58 -1.87 -20.58
N ILE A 305 -15.90 -1.77 -20.81
CA ILE A 305 -16.55 -2.13 -22.07
C ILE A 305 -17.39 -0.92 -22.47
N ARG A 306 -17.21 -0.44 -23.70
CA ARG A 306 -17.74 0.86 -24.15
C ARG A 306 -17.24 2.02 -23.29
N ASP A 307 -18.15 2.86 -22.80
CA ASP A 307 -17.91 3.98 -21.90
C ASP A 307 -18.10 3.60 -20.40
N LYS A 308 -18.36 2.32 -20.10
CA LYS A 308 -18.66 1.85 -18.74
C LYS A 308 -17.48 1.10 -18.16
N THR A 309 -17.11 1.45 -16.94
CA THR A 309 -16.02 0.83 -16.18
C THR A 309 -16.59 0.26 -14.89
N VAL A 310 -16.44 -1.04 -14.68
CA VAL A 310 -17.02 -1.78 -13.55
C VAL A 310 -15.93 -2.60 -12.87
N PRO A 311 -15.82 -2.58 -11.53
CA PRO A 311 -14.91 -3.44 -10.79
C PRO A 311 -15.25 -4.92 -10.98
N VAL A 312 -14.24 -5.75 -11.22
CA VAL A 312 -14.35 -7.19 -11.43
C VAL A 312 -13.30 -7.92 -10.60
N GLN A 313 -13.72 -9.02 -9.97
CA GLN A 313 -12.83 -9.94 -9.27
C GLN A 313 -12.72 -11.23 -10.09
N LEU A 314 -11.55 -11.48 -10.65
CA LEU A 314 -11.28 -12.65 -11.48
C LEU A 314 -10.46 -13.68 -10.69
N PRO A 315 -11.09 -14.71 -10.11
CA PRO A 315 -10.35 -15.83 -9.55
C PRO A 315 -9.70 -16.65 -10.68
N PHE A 316 -8.46 -17.05 -10.46
CA PHE A 316 -7.71 -17.91 -11.38
C PHE A 316 -6.77 -18.87 -10.65
N THR A 317 -6.44 -19.95 -11.34
CA THR A 317 -5.37 -20.89 -10.95
C THR A 317 -4.17 -20.66 -11.85
N LEU A 318 -2.97 -20.87 -11.33
CA LEU A 318 -1.71 -20.68 -12.04
C LEU A 318 -0.86 -21.95 -11.96
N VAL A 319 -0.34 -22.40 -13.09
CA VAL A 319 0.69 -23.45 -13.13
C VAL A 319 1.87 -22.90 -13.90
N ILE A 320 3.07 -22.97 -13.31
CA ILE A 320 4.33 -22.64 -13.99
C ILE A 320 5.10 -23.94 -14.15
N ASP A 321 5.40 -24.32 -15.39
CA ASP A 321 6.16 -25.53 -15.67
C ASP A 321 7.68 -25.33 -15.48
N GLU A 322 8.44 -26.42 -15.54
CA GLU A 322 9.90 -26.40 -15.40
C GLU A 322 10.61 -25.56 -16.48
N ASN A 323 9.96 -25.34 -17.62
CA ASN A 323 10.48 -24.55 -18.73
C ASN A 323 10.20 -23.05 -18.58
N GLY A 324 9.49 -22.65 -17.52
CA GLY A 324 9.13 -21.25 -17.28
C GLY A 324 7.91 -20.78 -18.08
N THR A 325 7.04 -21.68 -18.51
CA THR A 325 5.74 -21.36 -19.12
C THR A 325 4.67 -21.30 -18.03
N ALA A 326 4.02 -20.14 -17.89
CA ALA A 326 2.86 -19.95 -17.04
C ALA A 326 1.58 -20.24 -17.80
N THR A 327 0.67 -21.00 -17.17
CA THR A 327 -0.70 -21.23 -17.63
C THR A 327 -1.66 -20.79 -16.54
N ALA A 328 -2.46 -19.76 -16.82
CA ALA A 328 -3.49 -19.26 -15.92
C ALA A 328 -4.90 -19.59 -16.44
N ASN A 329 -5.73 -20.20 -15.59
CA ASN A 329 -7.12 -20.53 -15.89
C ASN A 329 -8.05 -19.85 -14.89
N GLY A 330 -8.99 -19.05 -15.39
CA GLY A 330 -9.89 -18.27 -14.55
C GLY A 330 -11.26 -18.11 -15.17
N SER A 331 -12.25 -17.80 -14.32
CA SER A 331 -13.60 -17.54 -14.78
C SER A 331 -14.30 -16.54 -13.87
N VAL A 332 -15.10 -15.68 -14.48
CA VAL A 332 -15.96 -14.72 -13.78
C VAL A 332 -17.25 -14.55 -14.54
N THR A 333 -18.36 -14.34 -13.83
CA THR A 333 -19.64 -13.97 -14.44
C THR A 333 -19.83 -12.47 -14.29
N ILE A 334 -20.12 -11.79 -15.40
CA ILE A 334 -20.43 -10.36 -15.44
C ILE A 334 -21.86 -10.14 -15.92
N ASN A 335 -22.45 -8.99 -15.60
CA ASN A 335 -23.76 -8.59 -16.12
C ASN A 335 -23.57 -7.64 -17.31
N ARG A 336 -24.03 -8.05 -18.51
CA ARG A 336 -23.87 -7.25 -19.74
C ARG A 336 -24.58 -5.89 -19.69
N ILE A 337 -25.63 -5.77 -18.87
CA ILE A 337 -26.44 -4.53 -18.76
C ILE A 337 -25.66 -3.43 -18.04
N ASP A 338 -24.77 -3.78 -17.11
CA ASP A 338 -23.91 -2.81 -16.42
C ASP A 338 -22.98 -2.07 -17.38
N TYR A 339 -22.71 -2.67 -18.54
CA TYR A 339 -21.91 -2.10 -19.63
C TYR A 339 -22.76 -1.52 -20.76
N GLY A 340 -24.08 -1.53 -20.63
CA GLY A 340 -25.00 -1.11 -21.68
C GLY A 340 -24.97 -2.00 -22.92
N VAL A 341 -24.50 -3.25 -22.83
CA VAL A 341 -24.37 -4.16 -23.97
C VAL A 341 -25.67 -4.95 -24.17
N GLY A 342 -26.31 -4.76 -25.33
CA GLY A 342 -27.60 -5.33 -25.68
C GLY A 342 -28.77 -4.48 -25.14
N ALA A 343 -28.83 -3.24 -25.60
CA ALA A 343 -29.85 -2.24 -25.29
C ALA A 343 -31.10 -2.38 -26.18
N GLY A 344 -32.09 -1.49 -25.98
CA GLY A 344 -33.30 -1.45 -26.79
C GLY A 344 -34.13 -2.73 -26.64
N GLN A 345 -34.50 -3.34 -27.77
CA GLN A 345 -35.24 -4.61 -27.80
C GLN A 345 -34.48 -5.77 -27.15
N TRP A 346 -33.14 -5.69 -27.05
CA TRP A 346 -32.29 -6.73 -26.46
C TRP A 346 -32.12 -6.58 -24.94
N SER A 347 -32.73 -5.55 -24.32
CA SER A 347 -32.62 -5.32 -22.88
C SER A 347 -33.42 -6.33 -22.04
N ASN A 348 -34.38 -7.03 -22.65
CA ASN A 348 -35.20 -8.02 -21.97
C ASN A 348 -34.40 -9.30 -21.66
N PRO A 349 -34.25 -9.68 -20.38
CA PRO A 349 -33.49 -10.87 -19.97
C PRO A 349 -34.00 -12.20 -20.55
N LYS A 350 -35.27 -12.25 -21.00
CA LYS A 350 -35.85 -13.45 -21.62
C LYS A 350 -35.34 -13.69 -23.04
N ASP A 351 -35.00 -12.62 -23.76
CA ASP A 351 -34.54 -12.71 -25.15
C ASP A 351 -33.04 -12.97 -25.18
N VAL A 352 -32.28 -12.28 -24.32
CA VAL A 352 -30.87 -12.55 -24.05
C VAL A 352 -30.63 -12.42 -22.55
N GLY A 353 -30.09 -13.47 -21.92
CA GLY A 353 -29.73 -13.45 -20.50
C GLY A 353 -28.77 -12.31 -20.16
N THR A 354 -28.85 -11.81 -18.93
CA THR A 354 -27.99 -10.71 -18.46
C THR A 354 -26.59 -11.19 -18.10
N ASP A 355 -26.49 -12.40 -17.60
CA ASP A 355 -25.26 -12.99 -17.11
C ASP A 355 -24.44 -13.55 -18.27
N VAL A 356 -23.18 -13.12 -18.33
CA VAL A 356 -22.20 -13.59 -19.31
C VAL A 356 -21.03 -14.16 -18.53
N LYS A 357 -20.80 -15.46 -18.66
CA LYS A 357 -19.65 -16.12 -18.08
C LYS A 357 -18.46 -15.90 -18.98
N VAL A 358 -17.42 -15.24 -18.46
CA VAL A 358 -16.13 -15.09 -19.10
C VAL A 358 -15.20 -16.19 -18.56
N THR A 359 -14.49 -16.85 -19.45
CA THR A 359 -13.48 -17.85 -19.12
C THR A 359 -12.18 -17.49 -19.83
N ILE A 360 -11.08 -17.45 -19.08
CA ILE A 360 -9.76 -17.19 -19.62
C ILE A 360 -8.90 -18.44 -19.52
N HIS A 361 -8.09 -18.64 -20.56
CA HIS A 361 -6.96 -19.55 -20.57
C HIS A 361 -5.78 -18.74 -21.12
N ILE A 362 -4.84 -18.38 -20.25
CA ILE A 362 -3.72 -17.50 -20.63
C ILE A 362 -2.44 -18.29 -20.50
N VAL A 363 -1.70 -18.38 -21.61
CA VAL A 363 -0.36 -18.96 -21.64
C VAL A 363 0.63 -17.82 -21.83
N ALA A 364 1.65 -17.76 -20.99
CA ALA A 364 2.69 -16.75 -21.08
C ALA A 364 4.06 -17.32 -20.72
N THR A 365 5.11 -16.75 -21.28
CA THR A 365 6.51 -17.15 -21.01
C THR A 365 7.29 -15.96 -20.47
N LYS A 366 8.34 -16.22 -19.69
CA LYS A 366 9.24 -15.17 -19.20
C LYS A 366 9.98 -14.45 -20.31
#